data_AF-R1DZT3-F1
#
_entry.id   AF-R1DZT3-F1
#
_cell.length_a   1.000
_cell.length_b   1.000
_cell.length_c   1.000
_cell.angle_alpha   90.00
_cell.angle_beta   90.00
_cell.angle_gamma   90.00
#
_symmetry.space_group_name_H-M   'P 1'
#
loop_
_entity.id
_entity.type
_entity.pdbx_description
1 polymer ?
#
loop_
_entity_poly.entity_id
_entity_poly.type
_entity_poly.pdbx_seq_one_letter_code
_entity_poly.pdbx_strand_id
1 'polypeptide(L)'
;MARTDGISRTLRAPGQFELLNVTPDGDCFYNAVDKLLPESPRPPALESAVTMREMVADSLTEEIVDLYRMCASAGVEDFAWLNHHRAPMTLDEVRAFARKRGSEEGAGKCLWADEHAMRTVASTADAVLLLIDEQAPSSGSRSGRRRGDDARGEDSRFVMLGDIEPSAQDSPGGALTSPARCLILHRSRRQHFSPVRHRGCGLIDIMALPEETRALWPRLRTLTCTAASPPAAAEEQNKRQRGR
;
A
#
# COMPACT_ATOMS: atom_id res chain seq x y z
N MET A 1 -7.82 14.26 16.96
CA MET A 1 -6.89 13.72 17.97
C MET A 1 -7.15 12.24 18.25
N ALA A 2 -8.31 11.82 18.80
CA ALA A 2 -8.54 10.42 19.19
C ALA A 2 -8.31 9.34 18.09
N ARG A 3 -8.63 9.61 16.81
CA ARG A 3 -8.38 8.66 15.70
C ARG A 3 -6.90 8.52 15.34
N THR A 4 -6.16 9.63 15.39
CA THR A 4 -4.71 9.66 15.18
C THR A 4 -3.96 8.88 16.26
N ASP A 5 -4.42 9.01 17.51
CA ASP A 5 -3.89 8.22 18.63
C ASP A 5 -4.22 6.73 18.50
N GLY A 6 -5.35 6.41 17.85
CA GLY A 6 -5.70 5.05 17.44
C GLY A 6 -4.72 4.47 16.43
N ILE A 7 -4.45 5.18 15.33
CA ILE A 7 -3.56 4.67 14.26
C ILE A 7 -2.12 4.51 14.76
N SER A 8 -1.61 5.45 15.54
CA SER A 8 -0.26 5.38 16.10
C SER A 8 -0.08 4.18 17.04
N ARG A 9 -1.12 3.82 17.82
CA ARG A 9 -1.09 2.62 18.65
C ARG A 9 -1.16 1.34 17.82
N THR A 10 -2.02 1.31 16.80
CA THR A 10 -2.10 0.17 15.85
C THR A 10 -0.76 -0.07 15.18
N LEU A 11 -0.04 1.00 14.81
CA LEU A 11 1.27 0.95 14.19
C LEU A 11 2.44 0.83 15.16
N ARG A 12 2.18 0.69 16.48
CA ARG A 12 3.21 0.52 17.52
C ARG A 12 4.28 1.62 17.55
N ALA A 13 3.87 2.85 17.23
CA ALA A 13 4.78 4.01 17.25
C ALA A 13 4.00 5.28 17.65
N PRO A 14 3.77 5.47 18.96
CA PRO A 14 3.01 6.60 19.48
C PRO A 14 3.56 7.95 18.98
N GLY A 15 2.66 8.80 18.47
CA GLY A 15 2.99 10.16 18.04
C GLY A 15 3.79 10.28 16.73
N GLN A 16 4.10 9.17 16.06
CA GLN A 16 4.86 9.20 14.80
C GLN A 16 3.97 9.17 13.56
N PHE A 17 2.70 8.78 13.70
CA PHE A 17 1.78 8.60 12.59
C PHE A 17 0.58 9.53 12.67
N GLU A 18 0.21 10.08 11.51
CA GLU A 18 -0.93 10.97 11.34
C GLU A 18 -1.93 10.37 10.36
N LEU A 19 -3.19 10.20 10.78
CA LEU A 19 -4.30 9.83 9.89
C LEU A 19 -4.94 11.10 9.34
N LEU A 20 -4.92 11.31 8.02
CA LEU A 20 -5.62 12.42 7.39
C LEU A 20 -6.99 11.98 6.88
N ASN A 21 -7.86 12.96 6.65
CA ASN A 21 -9.17 12.73 6.06
C ASN A 21 -9.17 13.05 4.57
N VAL A 22 -9.94 12.28 3.80
CA VAL A 22 -10.34 12.60 2.42
C VAL A 22 -11.87 12.55 2.34
N THR A 23 -12.43 13.13 1.29
CA THR A 23 -13.88 13.10 1.07
C THR A 23 -14.35 11.64 0.94
N PRO A 24 -15.43 11.23 1.63
CA PRO A 24 -15.95 9.88 1.55
C PRO A 24 -16.78 9.68 0.28
N ASP A 25 -16.11 9.68 -0.86
CA ASP A 25 -16.67 9.39 -2.17
C ASP A 25 -15.98 8.16 -2.82
N GLY A 26 -16.41 7.82 -4.03
CA GLY A 26 -15.83 6.72 -4.80
C GLY A 26 -14.38 6.96 -5.28
N ASP A 27 -13.82 8.14 -5.03
CA ASP A 27 -12.44 8.51 -5.36
C ASP A 27 -11.53 8.53 -4.13
N CYS A 28 -12.02 8.12 -2.96
CA CYS A 28 -11.26 8.21 -1.71
C CYS A 28 -9.87 7.55 -1.74
N PHE A 29 -9.70 6.44 -2.47
CA PHE A 29 -8.38 5.84 -2.69
C PHE A 29 -7.42 6.79 -3.44
N TYR A 30 -7.83 7.28 -4.60
CA TYR A 30 -7.02 8.16 -5.43
C TYR A 30 -6.72 9.48 -4.71
N ASN A 31 -7.71 10.05 -4.02
CA ASN A 31 -7.55 11.25 -3.20
C ASN A 31 -6.59 11.02 -2.01
N ALA A 32 -6.58 9.81 -1.43
CA ALA A 32 -5.65 9.47 -0.35
C ALA A 32 -4.22 9.37 -0.86
N VAL A 33 -4.00 8.70 -2.00
CA VAL A 33 -2.68 8.59 -2.64
C VAL A 33 -2.16 9.98 -3.04
N ASP A 34 -3.00 10.80 -3.66
CA ASP A 34 -2.64 12.16 -4.08
C ASP A 34 -2.07 13.00 -2.91
N LYS A 35 -2.69 12.88 -1.72
CA LYS A 35 -2.23 13.54 -0.49
C LYS A 35 -0.94 12.98 0.11
N LEU A 36 -0.56 11.74 -0.23
CA LEU A 36 0.66 11.11 0.28
C LEU A 36 1.86 11.35 -0.63
N LEU A 37 1.62 11.45 -1.94
CA LEU A 37 2.67 11.69 -2.91
C LEU A 37 3.24 13.12 -2.77
N PRO A 38 4.54 13.32 -3.01
CA PRO A 38 5.13 14.66 -3.04
C PRO A 38 4.53 15.50 -4.16
N GLU A 39 4.55 16.82 -4.03
CA GLU A 39 4.10 17.75 -5.08
C GLU A 39 5.00 17.68 -6.33
N SER A 40 6.30 17.46 -6.13
CA SER A 40 7.29 17.29 -7.21
C SER A 40 8.58 16.64 -6.68
N PRO A 41 9.27 15.79 -7.47
CA PRO A 41 8.89 15.28 -8.79
C PRO A 41 7.83 14.19 -8.70
N ARG A 42 6.88 14.19 -9.64
CA ARG A 42 5.82 13.18 -9.75
C ARG A 42 5.55 12.82 -11.22
N PRO A 43 5.36 11.53 -11.57
CA PRO A 43 4.91 11.15 -12.91
C PRO A 43 3.59 11.84 -13.29
N PRO A 44 3.39 12.25 -14.56
CA PRO A 44 2.14 12.91 -14.99
C PRO A 44 0.87 12.09 -14.68
N ALA A 45 0.96 10.76 -14.81
CA ALA A 45 -0.14 9.86 -14.51
C ALA A 45 -0.56 9.85 -13.02
N LEU A 46 0.28 10.39 -12.14
CA LEU A 46 -0.01 10.53 -10.71
C LEU A 46 -0.30 11.97 -10.29
N GLU A 47 -0.29 12.93 -11.20
CA GLU A 47 -0.45 14.36 -10.91
C GLU A 47 -1.71 14.67 -10.07
N SER A 48 -2.79 13.91 -10.27
CA SER A 48 -4.04 14.10 -9.53
C SER A 48 -4.82 12.79 -9.40
N ALA A 49 -5.87 12.81 -8.57
CA ALA A 49 -6.83 11.70 -8.49
C ALA A 49 -7.50 11.39 -9.85
N VAL A 50 -7.69 12.39 -10.71
CA VAL A 50 -8.29 12.23 -12.03
C VAL A 50 -7.35 11.47 -12.96
N THR A 51 -6.09 11.93 -13.06
CA THR A 51 -5.10 11.29 -13.94
C THR A 51 -4.77 9.87 -13.47
N MET A 52 -4.78 9.61 -12.16
CA MET A 52 -4.67 8.25 -11.63
C MET A 52 -5.82 7.35 -12.08
N ARG A 53 -7.05 7.84 -12.05
CA ARG A 53 -8.23 7.08 -12.47
C ARG A 53 -8.21 6.81 -13.98
N GLU A 54 -7.79 7.79 -14.78
CA GLU A 54 -7.60 7.62 -16.22
C GLU A 54 -6.55 6.56 -16.53
N MET A 55 -5.38 6.63 -15.88
CA MET A 55 -4.33 5.63 -16.01
C MET A 55 -4.82 4.22 -15.62
N VAL A 56 -5.55 4.09 -14.51
CA VAL A 56 -6.10 2.79 -14.10
C VAL A 56 -7.06 2.27 -15.16
N ALA A 57 -7.97 3.11 -15.68
CA ALA A 57 -8.87 2.71 -16.75
C ALA A 57 -8.10 2.26 -18.00
N ASP A 58 -7.07 3.00 -18.41
CA ASP A 58 -6.24 2.65 -19.57
C ASP A 58 -5.46 1.33 -19.37
N SER A 59 -5.08 1.02 -18.13
CA SER A 59 -4.39 -0.21 -17.77
C SER A 59 -5.26 -1.47 -17.80
N LEU A 60 -6.59 -1.33 -17.90
CA LEU A 60 -7.49 -2.48 -17.98
C LEU A 60 -7.31 -3.20 -19.32
N THR A 61 -7.26 -4.53 -19.29
CA THR A 61 -7.19 -5.41 -20.45
C THR A 61 -8.39 -6.36 -20.46
N GLU A 62 -8.61 -7.08 -21.57
CA GLU A 62 -9.68 -8.08 -21.65
C GLU A 62 -9.50 -9.17 -20.59
N GLU A 63 -8.26 -9.58 -20.30
CA GLU A 63 -7.96 -10.59 -19.28
C GLU A 63 -8.37 -10.14 -17.87
N ILE A 64 -8.17 -8.86 -17.55
CA ILE A 64 -8.60 -8.27 -16.27
C ILE A 64 -10.13 -8.22 -16.20
N VAL A 65 -10.79 -7.84 -17.30
CA VAL A 65 -12.26 -7.80 -17.36
C VAL A 65 -12.85 -9.21 -17.24
N ASP A 66 -12.23 -10.21 -17.85
CA ASP A 66 -12.62 -11.61 -17.72
C ASP A 66 -12.44 -12.12 -16.29
N LEU A 67 -11.36 -11.74 -15.61
CA LEU A 67 -11.19 -12.01 -14.19
C LEU A 67 -12.31 -11.37 -13.36
N TYR A 68 -12.70 -10.13 -13.64
CA TYR A 68 -13.81 -9.48 -12.94
C TYR A 68 -15.14 -10.23 -13.14
N ARG A 69 -15.43 -10.66 -14.38
CA ARG A 69 -16.62 -11.48 -14.69
C ARG A 69 -16.58 -12.81 -13.95
N MET A 70 -15.42 -13.47 -13.90
CA MET A 70 -15.23 -14.71 -13.17
C MET A 70 -15.52 -14.50 -11.67
N CYS A 71 -14.95 -13.47 -11.05
CA CYS A 71 -15.21 -13.13 -9.65
C CYS A 71 -16.69 -12.83 -9.39
N ALA A 72 -17.36 -12.08 -10.28
CA ALA A 72 -18.78 -11.80 -10.19
C ALA A 72 -19.62 -13.09 -10.26
N SER A 73 -19.27 -14.01 -11.17
CA SER A 73 -19.94 -15.32 -11.32
C SER A 73 -19.74 -16.23 -10.10
N ALA A 74 -18.59 -16.09 -9.42
CA ALA A 74 -18.29 -16.79 -8.18
C ALA A 74 -18.97 -16.14 -6.94
N GLY A 75 -19.69 -15.03 -7.12
CA GLY A 75 -20.40 -14.35 -6.04
C GLY A 75 -19.51 -13.49 -5.14
N VAL A 76 -18.35 -13.04 -5.62
CA VAL A 76 -17.51 -12.09 -4.89
C VAL A 76 -18.21 -10.73 -4.85
N GLU A 77 -18.53 -10.25 -3.64
CA GLU A 77 -19.37 -9.07 -3.41
C GLU A 77 -18.85 -7.80 -4.10
N ASP A 78 -17.53 -7.59 -4.08
CA ASP A 78 -16.89 -6.41 -4.69
C ASP A 78 -17.09 -6.34 -6.22
N PHE A 79 -17.47 -7.45 -6.87
CA PHE A 79 -17.75 -7.54 -8.30
C PHE A 79 -19.24 -7.69 -8.62
N ALA A 80 -20.13 -7.59 -7.63
CA ALA A 80 -21.58 -7.75 -7.83
C ALA A 80 -22.18 -6.71 -8.79
N TRP A 81 -21.51 -5.57 -9.00
CA TRP A 81 -21.92 -4.55 -9.97
C TRP A 81 -21.98 -5.08 -11.42
N LEU A 82 -21.22 -6.13 -11.75
CA LEU A 82 -21.28 -6.80 -13.05
C LEU A 82 -22.55 -7.64 -13.25
N ASN A 83 -23.28 -7.96 -12.19
CA ASN A 83 -24.54 -8.73 -12.28
C ASN A 83 -25.76 -7.83 -12.56
N HIS A 84 -25.58 -6.51 -12.62
CA HIS A 84 -26.68 -5.58 -12.90
C HIS A 84 -27.04 -5.59 -14.40
N HIS A 85 -28.32 -5.41 -14.74
CA HIS A 85 -28.81 -5.38 -16.14
C HIS A 85 -28.24 -4.25 -17.01
N ARG A 86 -27.43 -3.35 -16.45
CA ARG A 86 -26.72 -2.25 -17.13
C ARG A 86 -25.22 -2.31 -16.90
N ALA A 87 -24.70 -3.46 -16.50
CA ALA A 87 -23.27 -3.66 -16.33
C ALA A 87 -22.57 -3.42 -17.69
N PRO A 88 -21.39 -2.79 -17.70
CA PRO A 88 -20.58 -2.70 -18.89
C PRO A 88 -20.14 -4.11 -19.32
N MET A 89 -20.31 -4.40 -20.61
CA MET A 89 -20.12 -5.73 -21.21
C MET A 89 -18.90 -5.80 -22.12
N THR A 90 -18.29 -4.68 -22.49
CA THR A 90 -17.06 -4.65 -23.29
C THR A 90 -15.92 -3.99 -22.50
N LEU A 91 -14.67 -4.25 -22.88
CA LEU A 91 -13.52 -3.58 -22.28
C LEU A 91 -13.66 -2.06 -22.33
N ASP A 92 -14.05 -1.50 -23.48
CA ASP A 92 -14.21 -0.05 -23.64
C ASP A 92 -15.30 0.52 -22.72
N GLU A 93 -16.42 -0.19 -22.53
CA GLU A 93 -17.45 0.20 -21.58
C GLU A 93 -16.95 0.13 -20.12
N VAL A 94 -16.16 -0.89 -19.77
CA VAL A 94 -15.57 -1.01 -18.43
C VAL A 94 -14.55 0.11 -18.20
N ARG A 95 -13.71 0.44 -19.19
CA ARG A 95 -12.79 1.58 -19.13
C ARG A 95 -13.55 2.89 -18.95
N ALA A 96 -14.61 3.11 -19.73
CA ALA A 96 -15.46 4.29 -19.58
C ALA A 96 -16.12 4.35 -18.19
N PHE A 97 -16.56 3.21 -17.65
CA PHE A 97 -17.11 3.12 -16.30
C PHE A 97 -16.05 3.40 -15.21
N ALA A 98 -14.83 2.88 -15.39
CA ALA A 98 -13.70 3.11 -14.49
C ALA A 98 -13.25 4.57 -14.46
N ARG A 99 -13.40 5.33 -15.56
CA ARG A 99 -13.10 6.77 -15.61
C ARG A 99 -14.10 7.64 -14.85
N LYS A 100 -15.30 7.15 -14.56
CA LYS A 100 -16.32 7.92 -13.84
C LYS A 100 -15.86 8.27 -12.43
N ARG A 101 -16.06 9.53 -12.03
CA ARG A 101 -15.68 10.03 -10.71
C ARG A 101 -16.81 9.92 -9.71
N GLY A 102 -16.48 9.48 -8.50
CA GLY A 102 -17.44 9.36 -7.41
C GLY A 102 -17.94 10.73 -6.94
N SER A 103 -17.09 11.75 -7.01
CA SER A 103 -17.45 13.12 -6.63
C SER A 103 -18.47 13.78 -7.57
N GLU A 104 -18.58 13.30 -8.81
CA GLU A 104 -19.43 13.89 -9.86
C GLU A 104 -20.70 13.08 -10.09
N GLU A 105 -20.59 11.76 -10.14
CA GLU A 105 -21.70 10.87 -10.48
C GLU A 105 -22.55 10.46 -9.26
N GLY A 106 -21.95 10.54 -8.07
CA GLY A 106 -22.52 10.11 -6.80
C GLY A 106 -22.18 8.66 -6.42
N ALA A 107 -22.56 8.29 -5.20
CA ALA A 107 -22.26 6.97 -4.64
C ALA A 107 -22.86 5.83 -5.48
N GLY A 108 -22.07 4.77 -5.71
CA GLY A 108 -22.50 3.57 -6.44
C GLY A 108 -22.53 3.69 -7.97
N LYS A 109 -22.11 4.84 -8.54
CA LYS A 109 -22.09 5.05 -10.01
C LYS A 109 -20.70 5.10 -10.64
N CYS A 110 -19.66 4.84 -9.85
CA CYS A 110 -18.28 4.75 -10.28
C CYS A 110 -17.68 3.44 -9.79
N LEU A 111 -16.63 2.98 -10.47
CA LEU A 111 -15.82 1.87 -10.01
C LEU A 111 -14.96 2.32 -8.83
N TRP A 112 -15.09 1.65 -7.69
CA TRP A 112 -14.19 1.85 -6.55
C TRP A 112 -12.83 1.20 -6.86
N ALA A 113 -11.77 1.74 -6.27
CA ALA A 113 -10.44 1.17 -6.47
C ALA A 113 -10.37 -0.23 -5.86
N ASP A 114 -10.12 -1.22 -6.72
CA ASP A 114 -9.90 -2.61 -6.38
C ASP A 114 -8.40 -2.92 -6.31
N GLU A 115 -8.04 -4.19 -6.18
CA GLU A 115 -6.63 -4.60 -6.12
C GLU A 115 -5.85 -4.21 -7.39
N HIS A 116 -6.46 -4.32 -8.57
CA HIS A 116 -5.81 -3.93 -9.82
C HIS A 116 -5.49 -2.42 -9.82
N ALA A 117 -6.47 -1.58 -9.49
CA ALA A 117 -6.27 -0.14 -9.38
C ALA A 117 -5.16 0.21 -8.37
N MET A 118 -5.16 -0.45 -7.21
CA MET A 118 -4.16 -0.24 -6.17
C MET A 118 -2.75 -0.62 -6.64
N ARG A 119 -2.60 -1.77 -7.30
CA ARG A 119 -1.31 -2.24 -7.84
C ARG A 119 -0.80 -1.35 -8.95
N THR A 120 -1.66 -0.96 -9.89
CA THR A 120 -1.28 -0.03 -10.98
C THR A 120 -0.73 1.27 -10.40
N VAL A 121 -1.46 1.91 -9.48
CA VAL A 121 -1.03 3.17 -8.88
C VAL A 121 0.26 3.02 -8.06
N ALA A 122 0.36 1.97 -7.26
CA ALA A 122 1.55 1.70 -6.45
C ALA A 122 2.80 1.46 -7.32
N SER A 123 2.66 0.67 -8.39
CA SER A 123 3.73 0.40 -9.35
C SER A 123 4.18 1.68 -10.06
N THR A 124 3.26 2.53 -10.51
CA THR A 124 3.60 3.82 -11.14
C THR A 124 4.29 4.77 -10.16
N ALA A 125 3.94 4.68 -8.87
CA ALA A 125 4.57 5.47 -7.82
C ALA A 125 5.96 4.94 -7.40
N ASP A 126 6.38 3.80 -7.95
CA ASP A 126 7.58 3.07 -7.53
C ASP A 126 7.61 2.89 -6.00
N ALA A 127 6.49 2.38 -5.48
CA ALA A 127 6.25 2.18 -4.06
C ALA A 127 5.39 0.93 -3.81
N VAL A 128 5.54 0.34 -2.63
CA VAL A 128 4.57 -0.64 -2.12
C VAL A 128 3.45 0.04 -1.36
N LEU A 129 2.25 -0.55 -1.43
CA LEU A 129 1.10 -0.06 -0.68
C LEU A 129 0.92 -0.89 0.59
N LEU A 130 1.05 -0.25 1.75
CA LEU A 130 0.83 -0.84 3.05
C LEU A 130 -0.57 -0.49 3.55
N LEU A 131 -1.47 -1.46 3.52
CA LEU A 131 -2.86 -1.31 3.94
C LEU A 131 -3.03 -1.76 5.39
N ILE A 132 -3.82 -0.98 6.13
CA ILE A 132 -4.36 -1.31 7.45
C ILE A 132 -5.87 -1.50 7.27
N ASP A 133 -6.32 -2.73 7.09
CA ASP A 133 -7.71 -3.08 6.82
C ASP A 133 -8.48 -3.38 8.11
N GLU A 134 -9.36 -2.49 8.54
CA GLU A 134 -10.21 -2.69 9.72
C GLU A 134 -11.42 -3.61 9.48
N GLN A 135 -11.71 -4.00 8.24
CA GLN A 135 -12.70 -5.05 7.95
C GLN A 135 -12.12 -6.44 8.23
N ALA A 136 -10.81 -6.62 8.07
CA ALA A 136 -10.17 -7.89 8.31
C ALA A 136 -10.17 -8.26 9.81
N PRO A 137 -10.30 -9.55 10.15
CA PRO A 137 -10.32 -9.99 11.53
C PRO A 137 -8.98 -9.71 12.22
N SER A 138 -9.02 -9.08 13.40
CA SER A 138 -7.84 -8.91 14.23
C SER A 138 -7.49 -10.22 14.95
N SER A 139 -6.19 -10.49 15.09
CA SER A 139 -5.68 -11.58 15.93
C SER A 139 -6.00 -11.31 17.40
N GLY A 140 -7.17 -11.78 17.86
CA GLY A 140 -7.66 -11.56 19.22
C GLY A 140 -9.15 -11.20 19.33
N SER A 141 -9.84 -10.97 18.21
CA SER A 141 -11.29 -10.78 18.23
C SER A 141 -12.00 -12.06 18.68
N ARG A 142 -12.54 -12.05 19.90
CA ARG A 142 -13.18 -13.21 20.57
C ARG A 142 -14.47 -13.70 19.92
N SER A 143 -14.94 -13.08 18.83
CA SER A 143 -16.22 -13.41 18.19
C SER A 143 -16.16 -14.51 17.12
N GLY A 144 -14.97 -14.95 16.71
CA GLY A 144 -14.81 -16.07 15.77
C GLY A 144 -14.64 -17.40 16.51
N ARG A 145 -15.60 -18.32 16.39
CA ARG A 145 -15.51 -19.71 16.86
C ARG A 145 -14.17 -20.32 16.42
N ARG A 146 -13.23 -20.50 17.36
CA ARG A 146 -11.98 -21.21 17.14
C ARG A 146 -12.29 -22.67 16.79
N ARG A 147 -12.15 -23.05 15.52
CA ARG A 147 -11.72 -24.38 15.11
C ARG A 147 -10.26 -24.24 14.67
N GLY A 148 -9.34 -24.91 15.35
CA GLY A 148 -7.95 -25.02 14.92
C GLY A 148 -6.98 -24.31 15.86
N ASP A 149 -6.01 -25.07 16.35
CA ASP A 149 -5.16 -24.81 17.50
C ASP A 149 -3.86 -24.09 17.11
N ASP A 150 -3.97 -22.88 16.53
CA ASP A 150 -2.81 -22.00 16.25
C ASP A 150 -3.10 -20.57 16.68
N ALA A 151 -3.02 -20.33 17.99
CA ALA A 151 -3.30 -19.05 18.63
C ALA A 151 -2.25 -17.93 18.38
N ARG A 152 -1.51 -18.01 17.26
CA ARG A 152 -0.58 -16.97 16.76
C ARG A 152 -0.76 -16.69 15.27
N GLY A 153 -1.98 -16.82 14.75
CA GLY A 153 -2.30 -16.39 13.39
C GLY A 153 -1.89 -14.92 13.18
N GLU A 154 -1.25 -14.66 12.05
CA GLU A 154 -0.84 -13.30 11.67
C GLU A 154 -2.05 -12.38 11.58
N ASP A 155 -1.87 -11.11 11.96
CA ASP A 155 -2.95 -10.14 11.94
C ASP A 155 -3.30 -9.78 10.50
N SER A 156 -4.40 -10.35 9.99
CA SER A 156 -4.85 -10.22 8.60
C SER A 156 -5.19 -8.79 8.17
N ARG A 157 -5.21 -7.84 9.11
CA ARG A 157 -5.42 -6.42 8.85
C ARG A 157 -4.25 -5.76 8.13
N PHE A 158 -3.05 -6.33 8.18
CA PHE A 158 -1.87 -5.73 7.57
C PHE A 158 -1.59 -6.38 6.22
N VAL A 159 -2.06 -5.72 5.15
CA VAL A 159 -1.93 -6.19 3.77
C VAL A 159 -0.86 -5.36 3.07
N MET A 160 -0.03 -6.01 2.26
CA MET A 160 0.97 -5.36 1.42
C MET A 160 0.66 -5.67 -0.05
N LEU A 161 0.49 -4.63 -0.85
CA LEU A 161 0.34 -4.73 -2.30
C LEU A 161 1.57 -4.17 -3.01
N GLY A 162 1.99 -4.84 -4.08
CA GLY A 162 3.26 -4.60 -4.74
C GLY A 162 4.36 -5.54 -4.25
N ASP A 163 5.43 -5.57 -5.02
CA ASP A 163 6.59 -6.41 -4.77
C ASP A 163 7.77 -5.53 -4.39
N ILE A 164 8.56 -6.06 -3.45
CA ILE A 164 9.85 -5.47 -3.08
C ILE A 164 10.85 -6.21 -3.94
N GLU A 165 10.92 -5.82 -5.20
CA GLU A 165 11.92 -6.36 -6.11
C GLU A 165 13.29 -5.86 -5.62
N PRO A 166 14.22 -6.77 -5.26
CA PRO A 166 15.62 -6.37 -5.14
C PRO A 166 16.04 -5.96 -6.54
N SER A 167 16.35 -4.68 -6.74
CA SER A 167 16.79 -4.13 -8.04
C SER A 167 17.78 -5.10 -8.72
N ALA A 168 17.30 -5.82 -9.74
CA ALA A 168 18.06 -6.87 -10.42
C ALA A 168 19.23 -6.33 -11.26
N GLN A 169 19.46 -5.02 -11.24
CA GLN A 169 20.53 -4.36 -11.98
C GLN A 169 21.82 -4.15 -11.17
N ASP A 170 21.87 -4.51 -9.89
CA ASP A 170 23.10 -4.41 -9.12
C ASP A 170 23.68 -5.78 -8.81
N SER A 171 24.61 -6.19 -9.69
CA SER A 171 25.80 -7.02 -9.49
C SER A 171 25.79 -8.13 -8.42
N PRO A 172 26.39 -9.31 -8.67
CA PRO A 172 26.64 -10.29 -7.62
C PRO A 172 27.63 -9.71 -6.59
N GLY A 173 27.08 -9.08 -5.54
CA GLY A 173 27.83 -8.31 -4.53
C GLY A 173 27.28 -6.89 -4.23
N GLY A 174 26.24 -6.42 -4.95
CA GLY A 174 25.67 -5.08 -4.78
C GLY A 174 24.67 -4.99 -3.62
N ALA A 175 24.88 -4.02 -2.73
CA ALA A 175 23.90 -3.64 -1.71
C ALA A 175 22.57 -3.25 -2.39
N LEU A 176 21.42 -3.44 -1.71
CA LEU A 176 20.13 -2.87 -2.15
C LEU A 176 20.31 -1.35 -2.36
N THR A 177 20.40 -0.90 -3.60
CA THR A 177 20.69 0.51 -3.94
C THR A 177 19.43 1.38 -4.02
N SER A 178 18.26 0.79 -4.25
CA SER A 178 16.99 1.54 -4.19
C SER A 178 16.26 1.21 -2.88
N PRO A 179 16.10 2.19 -1.97
CA PRO A 179 15.28 1.97 -0.79
C PRO A 179 13.85 1.73 -1.26
N ALA A 180 13.32 0.56 -0.94
CA ALA A 180 11.91 0.27 -1.20
C ALA A 180 11.07 1.34 -0.49
N ARG A 181 10.31 2.11 -1.26
CA ARG A 181 9.41 3.15 -0.74
C ARG A 181 8.04 2.57 -0.50
N CYS A 182 7.28 3.16 0.41
CA CYS A 182 5.91 2.76 0.70
C CYS A 182 4.96 3.94 0.89
N LEU A 183 3.69 3.68 0.62
CA LEU A 183 2.55 4.49 0.99
C LEU A 183 1.72 3.72 2.01
N ILE A 184 1.22 4.39 3.06
CA ILE A 184 0.38 3.74 4.07
C ILE A 184 -1.05 4.26 3.95
N LEU A 185 -2.00 3.34 3.77
CA LEU A 185 -3.42 3.65 3.78
C LEU A 185 -4.14 2.88 4.89
N HIS A 186 -5.07 3.56 5.54
CA HIS A 186 -6.06 2.95 6.43
C HIS A 186 -7.35 2.71 5.66
N ARG A 187 -7.84 1.47 5.65
CA ARG A 187 -9.16 1.12 5.11
C ARG A 187 -10.11 0.87 6.27
N SER A 188 -11.10 1.75 6.42
CA SER A 188 -12.09 1.63 7.49
C SER A 188 -13.09 0.49 7.25
N ARG A 189 -13.90 0.18 8.27
CA ARG A 189 -15.01 -0.78 8.16
C ARG A 189 -16.07 -0.44 7.10
N ARG A 190 -16.10 0.81 6.61
CA ARG A 190 -16.99 1.24 5.53
C ARG A 190 -16.28 1.27 4.18
N GLN A 191 -15.16 0.57 4.06
CA GLN A 191 -14.33 0.50 2.85
C GLN A 191 -13.77 1.85 2.36
N HIS A 192 -13.82 2.89 3.20
CA HIS A 192 -13.23 4.18 2.90
C HIS A 192 -11.73 4.19 3.21
N PHE A 193 -10.93 4.71 2.28
CA PHE A 193 -9.49 4.88 2.43
C PHE A 193 -9.15 6.23 3.06
N SER A 194 -8.19 6.22 3.98
CA SER A 194 -7.64 7.41 4.62
C SER A 194 -6.11 7.33 4.60
N PRO A 195 -5.41 8.38 4.16
CA PRO A 195 -3.96 8.37 4.09
C PRO A 195 -3.33 8.46 5.47
N VAL A 196 -2.22 7.76 5.65
CA VAL A 196 -1.43 7.77 6.88
C VAL A 196 -0.04 8.32 6.57
N ARG A 197 0.34 9.43 7.22
CA ARG A 197 1.69 10.00 7.14
C ARG A 197 2.55 9.53 8.29
N HIS A 198 3.84 9.36 8.05
CA HIS A 198 4.86 9.13 9.08
C HIS A 198 5.74 10.38 9.19
N ARG A 199 5.76 11.01 10.37
CA ARG A 199 6.57 12.22 10.63
C ARG A 199 6.39 13.32 9.57
N GLY A 200 5.17 13.49 9.08
CA GLY A 200 4.81 14.47 8.04
C GLY A 200 5.05 14.01 6.60
N CYS A 201 5.72 12.87 6.37
CA CYS A 201 5.96 12.30 5.04
C CYS A 201 4.85 11.31 4.66
N GLY A 202 4.39 11.35 3.41
CA GLY A 202 3.43 10.39 2.88
C GLY A 202 4.07 9.23 2.11
N LEU A 203 5.03 9.54 1.24
CA LEU A 203 5.92 8.56 0.62
C LEU A 203 7.13 8.34 1.53
N ILE A 204 7.30 7.12 2.03
CA ILE A 204 8.20 6.81 3.13
C ILE A 204 9.19 5.74 2.67
N ASP A 205 10.48 5.89 2.99
CA ASP A 205 11.42 4.78 2.90
C ASP A 205 11.00 3.70 3.90
N ILE A 206 10.77 2.46 3.44
CA ILE A 206 10.35 1.37 4.31
C ILE A 206 11.29 1.23 5.51
N MET A 207 12.61 1.41 5.31
CA MET A 207 13.60 1.29 6.38
C MET A 207 13.56 2.43 7.39
N ALA A 208 12.90 3.56 7.07
CA ALA A 208 12.64 4.64 8.02
C ALA A 208 11.47 4.33 8.98
N LEU A 209 10.65 3.31 8.68
CA LEU A 209 9.61 2.85 9.59
C LEU A 209 10.22 2.14 10.80
N PRO A 210 9.66 2.34 12.02
CA PRO A 210 10.07 1.59 13.20
C PRO A 210 10.01 0.08 12.96
N GLU A 211 10.97 -0.68 13.50
CA GLU A 211 11.03 -2.14 13.32
C GLU A 211 9.74 -2.83 13.79
N GLU A 212 9.19 -2.41 14.92
CA GLU A 212 7.93 -2.92 15.44
C GLU A 212 6.75 -2.65 14.48
N THR A 213 6.79 -1.53 13.75
CA THR A 213 5.79 -1.19 12.73
C THR A 213 5.97 -2.07 11.50
N ARG A 214 7.20 -2.22 10.99
CA ARG A 214 7.49 -3.09 9.83
C ARG A 214 7.09 -4.54 10.11
N ALA A 215 7.30 -5.02 11.33
CA ALA A 215 6.96 -6.38 11.73
C ALA A 215 5.44 -6.70 11.69
N LEU A 216 4.58 -5.68 11.53
CA LEU A 216 3.15 -5.86 11.30
C LEU A 216 2.86 -6.47 9.93
N TRP A 217 3.69 -6.21 8.93
CA TRP A 217 3.59 -6.78 7.59
C TRP A 217 4.56 -7.96 7.45
N PRO A 218 4.08 -9.21 7.34
CA PRO A 218 4.94 -10.40 7.31
C PRO A 218 6.02 -10.35 6.23
N ARG A 219 5.68 -9.85 5.03
CA ARG A 219 6.60 -9.70 3.89
C ARG A 219 7.73 -8.70 4.12
N LEU A 220 7.61 -7.78 5.10
CA LEU A 220 8.67 -6.83 5.45
C LEU A 220 9.62 -7.36 6.52
N ARG A 221 9.25 -8.42 7.26
CA ARG A 221 10.07 -8.94 8.37
C ARG A 221 11.42 -9.47 7.91
N THR A 222 11.49 -9.99 6.69
CA THR A 222 12.70 -10.55 6.10
C THR A 222 13.69 -9.48 5.64
N LEU A 223 13.29 -8.21 5.62
CA LEU A 223 14.17 -7.08 5.33
C LEU A 223 15.00 -6.76 6.58
N THR A 224 15.94 -7.65 6.91
CA THR A 224 16.94 -7.37 7.94
C THR A 224 17.86 -6.26 7.43
N CYS A 225 17.93 -5.18 8.19
CA CYS A 225 18.93 -4.14 8.00
C CYS A 225 20.29 -4.80 8.29
N THR A 226 21.02 -5.21 7.26
CA THR A 226 22.46 -5.44 7.39
C THR A 226 23.09 -4.08 7.65
N ALA A 227 23.06 -3.65 8.92
CA ALA A 227 23.91 -2.57 9.38
C ALA A 227 25.34 -3.02 9.07
N ALA A 228 25.96 -2.36 8.09
CA ALA A 228 27.38 -2.51 7.84
C ALA A 228 28.10 -2.31 9.18
N SER A 229 28.76 -3.36 9.66
CA SER A 229 29.65 -3.21 10.80
C SER A 229 30.64 -2.09 10.47
N PRO A 230 30.89 -1.14 11.40
CA PRO A 230 31.93 -0.16 11.16
C PRO A 230 33.23 -0.91 10.84
N PRO A 231 34.00 -0.49 9.82
CA PRO A 231 35.29 -1.11 9.54
C PRO A 231 36.10 -1.02 10.83
N ALA A 232 36.48 -2.18 11.38
CA ALA A 232 37.34 -2.26 12.54
C ALA A 232 38.53 -1.34 12.28
N ALA A 233 38.66 -0.31 13.11
CA ALA A 233 39.76 0.63 13.03
C ALA A 233 41.06 -0.19 13.02
N ALA A 234 41.80 -0.09 11.92
CA ALA A 234 43.13 -0.64 11.79
C ALA A 234 44.07 0.18 12.69
N GLU A 235 44.04 -0.12 13.99
CA GLU A 235 44.87 0.51 14.99
C GLU A 235 45.94 -0.48 15.46
N GLU A 236 46.85 -0.90 14.58
CA GLU A 236 48.15 -1.44 15.03
C GLU A 236 49.24 -1.53 13.95
N GLN A 237 49.70 -0.39 13.41
CA GLN A 237 51.02 -0.31 12.79
C GLN A 237 51.73 1.00 13.15
N ASN A 238 52.03 1.19 14.44
CA ASN A 238 52.95 2.25 14.85
C ASN A 238 53.88 1.80 15.99
N LYS A 239 54.70 0.76 15.74
CA LYS A 239 55.77 0.32 16.65
C LYS A 239 57.08 -0.15 16.00
N ARG A 240 57.33 0.12 14.71
CA ARG A 240 58.57 -0.32 14.03
C ARG A 240 59.28 0.76 13.21
N GLN A 241 59.44 1.99 13.70
CA GLN A 241 60.37 2.97 13.09
C GLN A 241 61.05 3.90 14.12
N ARG A 242 61.45 3.38 15.29
CA ARG A 242 62.48 4.02 16.13
C ARG A 242 63.49 2.96 16.54
N GLY A 243 64.57 2.87 15.78
CA GLY A 243 65.65 1.94 16.05
C GLY A 243 66.54 1.72 14.83
N ARG A 244 67.20 2.79 14.36
CA ARG A 244 68.54 2.80 13.78
C ARG A 244 69.00 4.23 13.59
#